data_AF-A0A2E4GZB9-F1
#
_entry.id   AF-A0A2E4GZB9-F1
#
_cell.length_a   1.000
_cell.length_b   1.000
_cell.length_c   1.000
_cell.angle_alpha   90.00
_cell.angle_beta   90.00
_cell.angle_gamma   90.00
#
_symmetry.space_group_name_H-M   'P 1'
#
loop_
_entity.id
_entity.type
_entity.pdbx_description
1 polymer ?
#
loop_
_entity_poly.entity_id
_entity_poly.type
_entity_poly.pdbx_seq_one_letter_code
_entity_poly.pdbx_strand_id
1 'polypeptide(L)'
;MGRICTPAFTYRKFRVFEITKIRTNMPDYYKPDLGLDPDNPFARDQDGKLVRRSYWMDLIDSSVVLAMTKGVGAYLTNDQKREHITDIKREHLIDEILTQEVFPPDDGEF
;
A
#
# COMPACT_ATOMS: atom_id res chain seq x y z
N MET A 1 -64.11 14.01 18.09
CA MET A 1 -62.92 13.47 18.79
C MET A 1 -62.71 12.05 18.29
N GLY A 2 -61.80 11.69 17.39
CA GLY A 2 -60.43 12.15 17.22
C GLY A 2 -59.50 11.01 17.65
N ARG A 3 -59.10 10.14 16.72
CA ARG A 3 -57.88 9.32 16.79
C ARG A 3 -57.61 8.70 15.42
N ILE A 4 -56.93 9.48 14.60
CA ILE A 4 -56.16 9.02 13.45
C ILE A 4 -54.83 8.57 14.05
N CYS A 5 -54.50 7.28 13.99
CA CYS A 5 -53.14 6.81 14.22
C CYS A 5 -52.78 5.86 13.07
N THR A 6 -51.78 6.31 12.32
CA THR A 6 -51.24 5.80 11.07
C THR A 6 -50.55 4.44 11.22
N PRO A 7 -50.40 3.66 10.13
CA PRO A 7 -49.60 2.44 10.15
C PRO A 7 -48.11 2.80 10.18
N ALA A 8 -47.43 2.39 11.25
CA ALA A 8 -45.96 2.41 11.32
C ALA A 8 -45.41 1.28 10.42
N PHE A 9 -45.21 1.58 9.14
CA PHE A 9 -44.40 0.75 8.25
C PHE A 9 -42.94 0.83 8.71
N THR A 10 -42.55 -0.10 9.58
CA THR A 10 -41.16 -0.30 9.99
C THR A 10 -40.34 -0.67 8.77
N TYR A 11 -39.41 0.21 8.41
CA TYR A 11 -38.48 0.00 7.30
C TYR A 11 -37.66 -1.27 7.50
N ARG A 12 -37.70 -2.09 6.46
CA ARG A 12 -37.01 -3.35 6.27
C ARG A 12 -35.51 -3.15 6.50
N LYS A 13 -34.96 -3.85 7.50
CA LYS A 13 -33.53 -3.96 7.75
C LYS A 13 -32.87 -4.55 6.50
N PHE A 14 -32.24 -3.71 5.69
CA PHE A 14 -31.35 -4.14 4.62
C PHE A 14 -30.18 -4.89 5.26
N ARG A 15 -30.29 -6.22 5.30
CA ARG A 15 -29.11 -7.08 5.23
C ARG A 15 -28.63 -7.01 3.80
N VAL A 16 -27.35 -6.67 3.63
CA VAL A 16 -26.31 -7.34 2.84
C VAL A 16 -25.26 -6.27 2.63
N PHE A 17 -24.33 -6.15 3.59
CA PHE A 17 -23.00 -5.70 3.23
C PHE A 17 -22.26 -6.98 2.87
N GLU A 18 -22.08 -7.17 1.57
CA GLU A 18 -21.26 -8.22 0.99
C GLU A 18 -19.87 -8.20 1.62
N ILE A 19 -19.68 -9.15 2.53
CA ILE A 19 -18.40 -9.71 2.94
C ILE A 19 -17.83 -10.49 1.74
N THR A 20 -17.30 -9.79 0.75
CA THR A 20 -16.54 -10.41 -0.34
C THR A 20 -15.30 -9.59 -0.66
N LYS A 21 -14.31 -9.64 0.23
CA LYS A 21 -12.92 -9.86 -0.18
C LYS A 21 -12.07 -10.34 0.99
N ILE A 22 -12.29 -11.58 1.44
CA ILE A 22 -11.19 -12.36 2.03
C ILE A 22 -10.30 -12.75 0.85
N ARG A 23 -9.57 -11.78 0.30
CA ARG A 23 -8.37 -12.10 -0.45
C ARG A 23 -7.42 -12.65 0.61
N THR A 24 -7.27 -13.96 0.69
CA THR A 24 -6.03 -14.58 1.13
C THR A 24 -4.94 -14.19 0.13
N ASN A 25 -4.60 -12.90 0.11
CA ASN A 25 -3.38 -12.41 -0.51
C ASN A 25 -2.35 -12.64 0.59
N MET A 26 -1.51 -13.67 0.48
CA MET A 26 -0.22 -13.52 1.13
C MET A 26 0.32 -12.20 0.59
N PRO A 27 0.58 -11.20 1.45
CA PRO A 27 1.08 -9.93 0.96
C PRO A 27 2.34 -10.20 0.13
N ASP A 28 2.26 -9.91 -1.16
CA ASP A 28 3.34 -10.14 -2.12
C ASP A 28 4.39 -9.05 -1.89
N TYR A 29 5.10 -9.18 -0.78
CA TYR A 29 6.17 -8.27 -0.43
C TYR A 29 7.32 -8.42 -1.43
N TYR A 30 7.86 -7.29 -1.86
CA TYR A 30 9.10 -7.28 -2.62
C TYR A 30 10.22 -7.92 -1.78
N LYS A 31 10.83 -8.99 -2.30
CA LYS A 31 11.97 -9.69 -1.70
C LYS A 31 13.22 -9.30 -2.49
N PRO A 32 14.03 -8.36 -2.00
CA PRO A 32 15.31 -8.06 -2.65
C PRO A 32 16.26 -9.25 -2.52
N ASP A 33 17.09 -9.47 -3.54
CA ASP A 33 18.21 -10.40 -3.46
C ASP A 33 19.33 -9.77 -2.63
N LEU A 34 19.42 -10.19 -1.36
CA LEU A 34 20.41 -9.70 -0.41
C LEU A 34 21.84 -10.20 -0.71
N GLY A 35 22.00 -11.14 -1.63
CA GLY A 35 23.30 -11.60 -2.13
C GLY A 35 23.92 -10.63 -3.14
N LEU A 36 23.08 -9.91 -3.90
CA LEU A 36 23.50 -8.89 -4.86
C LEU A 36 23.53 -7.48 -4.23
N ASP A 37 22.57 -7.17 -3.35
CA ASP A 37 22.46 -5.86 -2.69
C ASP A 37 22.26 -6.03 -1.17
N PRO A 38 23.34 -6.17 -0.38
CA PRO A 38 23.26 -6.44 1.06
C PRO A 38 22.69 -5.26 1.87
N ASP A 39 22.79 -4.05 1.33
CA ASP A 39 22.31 -2.81 1.96
C ASP A 39 20.88 -2.43 1.56
N ASN A 40 20.15 -3.33 0.90
CA ASN A 40 18.79 -3.05 0.46
C ASN A 40 17.87 -2.70 1.65
N PRO A 41 17.21 -1.54 1.66
CA PRO A 41 16.34 -1.11 2.76
C PRO A 41 15.01 -1.88 2.81
N PHE A 42 14.68 -2.65 1.77
CA PHE A 42 13.55 -3.59 1.75
C PHE A 42 13.91 -4.98 2.32
N ALA A 43 15.11 -5.15 2.88
CA ALA A 43 15.51 -6.40 3.52
C ALA A 43 14.48 -6.84 4.56
N ARG A 44 13.89 -8.01 4.35
CA ARG A 44 12.94 -8.66 5.25
C ARG A 44 13.57 -9.91 5.87
N ASP A 45 13.16 -10.24 7.08
CA ASP A 45 13.56 -11.47 7.76
C ASP A 45 12.78 -12.69 7.22
N GLN A 46 13.01 -13.85 7.83
CA GLN A 46 12.34 -15.11 7.46
C GLN A 46 10.83 -15.10 7.74
N ASP A 47 10.35 -14.23 8.64
CA ASP A 47 8.93 -14.02 8.97
C ASP A 47 8.28 -13.00 8.01
N GLY A 48 9.06 -12.41 7.11
CA GLY A 48 8.61 -11.35 6.20
C GLY A 48 8.56 -9.98 6.86
N LYS A 49 9.19 -9.80 8.03
CA LYS A 49 9.23 -8.52 8.73
C LYS A 49 10.39 -7.65 8.23
N LEU A 50 10.14 -6.36 8.07
CA LEU A 50 11.15 -5.41 7.65
C LEU A 50 12.27 -5.28 8.70
N VAL A 51 13.48 -5.72 8.35
CA VAL A 51 14.65 -5.69 9.25
C VAL A 51 15.09 -4.25 9.48
N ARG A 52 15.14 -3.46 8.40
CA ARG A 52 15.60 -2.07 8.41
C ARG A 52 14.44 -1.07 8.54
N ARG A 53 13.50 -1.33 9.47
CA ARG A 53 12.36 -0.42 9.67
C ARG A 53 12.77 0.98 10.12
N SER A 54 13.81 1.09 10.95
CA SER A 54 14.30 2.38 11.46
C SER A 54 14.68 3.32 10.32
N TYR A 55 15.33 2.81 9.27
CA TYR A 55 15.67 3.59 8.07
C TYR A 55 14.45 4.33 7.51
N TRP A 56 13.32 3.66 7.35
CA TRP A 56 12.09 4.27 6.83
C TRP A 56 11.40 5.20 7.82
N MET A 57 11.55 4.94 9.12
CA MET A 57 10.97 5.78 10.16
C MET A 57 11.76 7.07 10.38
N ASP A 58 13.07 7.03 10.20
CA ASP A 58 13.97 8.18 10.29
C ASP A 58 13.85 9.12 9.08
N LEU A 59 13.34 8.61 7.94
CA LEU A 59 13.09 9.42 6.75
C LEU A 59 11.84 10.30 6.92
N ILE A 60 11.95 11.52 6.39
CA ILE A 60 10.81 12.42 6.19
C ILE A 60 9.95 11.94 5.02
N ASP A 61 8.68 12.34 5.01
CA ASP A 61 7.68 11.91 4.02
C ASP A 61 8.16 12.11 2.57
N SER A 62 8.70 13.29 2.25
CA SER A 62 9.23 13.59 0.92
C SER A 62 10.43 12.72 0.51
N SER A 63 11.26 12.32 1.48
CA SER A 63 12.36 11.39 1.22
C SER A 63 11.86 9.96 1.00
N VAL A 64 10.81 9.54 1.71
CA VAL A 64 10.15 8.24 1.45
C VAL A 64 9.56 8.22 0.05
N VAL A 65 8.84 9.29 -0.35
CA VAL A 65 8.29 9.42 -1.71
C VAL A 65 9.40 9.37 -2.75
N LEU A 66 10.50 10.09 -2.55
CA LEU A 66 11.64 10.09 -3.48
C LEU A 66 12.29 8.71 -3.59
N ALA A 67 12.49 8.02 -2.46
CA ALA A 67 13.05 6.68 -2.43
C ALA A 67 12.16 5.66 -3.16
N MET A 68 10.84 5.83 -3.10
CA MET A 68 9.85 4.94 -3.72
C MET A 68 9.59 5.24 -5.21
N THR A 69 9.87 6.46 -5.65
CA THR A 69 9.66 6.91 -7.04
C THR A 69 10.93 6.81 -7.88
N LYS A 70 12.07 7.31 -7.37
CA LYS A 70 13.34 7.41 -8.10
C LYS A 70 14.49 6.60 -7.51
N GLY A 71 14.35 6.12 -6.28
CA GLY A 71 15.38 5.40 -5.56
C GLY A 71 15.19 3.88 -5.63
N VAL A 72 15.43 3.25 -4.48
CA VAL A 72 15.31 1.81 -4.27
C VAL A 72 13.96 1.22 -4.66
N GLY A 73 12.88 2.01 -4.58
CA GLY A 73 11.52 1.59 -4.90
C GLY A 73 11.13 1.76 -6.37
N ALA A 74 11.99 2.34 -7.23
CA ALA A 74 11.65 2.66 -8.62
C ALA A 74 11.22 1.41 -9.41
N TYR A 75 11.84 0.27 -9.15
CA TYR A 75 11.58 -1.01 -9.84
C TYR A 75 10.45 -1.85 -9.20
N LEU A 76 9.83 -1.38 -8.12
CA LEU A 76 8.75 -2.11 -7.44
C LEU A 76 7.41 -1.89 -8.16
N THR A 77 6.56 -2.91 -8.15
CA THR A 77 5.18 -2.80 -8.63
C THR A 77 4.33 -1.95 -7.70
N ASN A 78 3.27 -1.33 -8.23
CA ASN A 78 2.38 -0.48 -7.45
C ASN A 78 1.78 -1.23 -6.24
N ASP A 79 1.38 -2.50 -6.39
CA ASP A 79 0.92 -3.32 -5.27
C ASP A 79 1.99 -3.49 -4.17
N GLN A 80 3.24 -3.77 -4.54
CA GLN A 80 4.36 -3.88 -3.59
C GLN A 80 4.61 -2.56 -2.84
N LYS A 81 4.50 -1.42 -3.55
CA LYS A 81 4.63 -0.10 -2.93
C LYS A 81 3.52 0.13 -1.91
N ARG A 82 2.26 -0.17 -2.25
CA ARG A 82 1.11 -0.06 -1.33
C ARG A 82 1.32 -0.87 -0.05
N GLU A 83 1.71 -2.13 -0.20
CA GLU A 83 1.92 -3.03 0.93
C GLU A 83 3.07 -2.53 1.83
N HIS A 84 4.17 -2.06 1.24
CA HIS A 84 5.29 -1.50 2.00
C HIS A 84 4.92 -0.23 2.78
N ILE A 85 4.21 0.70 2.13
CA ILE A 85 3.79 1.96 2.77
C ILE A 85 2.77 1.72 3.90
N THR A 86 1.90 0.73 3.72
CA THR A 86 0.97 0.26 4.75
C THR A 86 1.73 -0.34 5.95
N ASP A 87 2.77 -1.15 5.70
CA ASP A 87 3.62 -1.77 6.73
C ASP A 87 4.36 -0.73 7.60
N ILE A 88 4.86 0.35 6.97
CA ILE A 88 5.47 1.48 7.71
C ILE A 88 4.45 2.42 8.36
N LYS A 89 3.13 2.14 8.25
CA LYS A 89 2.02 2.96 8.76
C LYS A 89 1.96 4.39 8.19
N ARG A 90 2.39 4.59 6.94
CA ARG A 90 2.34 5.90 6.26
C ARG A 90 1.41 5.88 5.04
N GLU A 91 0.22 5.31 5.21
CA GLU A 91 -0.77 5.09 4.14
C GLU A 91 -1.15 6.38 3.38
N HIS A 92 -1.03 7.55 4.02
CA HIS A 92 -1.27 8.85 3.40
C HIS A 92 -0.32 9.15 2.23
N LEU A 93 0.86 8.52 2.17
CA LEU A 93 1.83 8.68 1.07
C LEU A 93 1.53 7.78 -0.13
N ILE A 94 0.59 6.84 0.00
CA ILE A 94 0.23 5.91 -1.08
C ILE A 94 -0.24 6.69 -2.31
N ASP A 95 -1.06 7.72 -2.11
CA ASP A 95 -1.60 8.55 -3.19
C ASP A 95 -0.47 9.25 -3.98
N GLU A 96 0.49 9.83 -3.26
CA GLU A 96 1.64 10.52 -3.86
C GLU A 96 2.59 9.57 -4.59
N ILE A 97 2.82 8.37 -4.05
CA ILE A 97 3.75 7.37 -4.62
C ILE A 97 3.16 6.63 -5.82
N LEU A 98 1.86 6.31 -5.78
CA LEU A 98 1.18 5.56 -6.86
C LEU A 98 0.85 6.42 -8.07
N THR A 99 0.86 7.75 -7.93
CA THR A 99 0.53 8.66 -9.04
C THR A 99 1.58 8.65 -10.16
N GLN A 100 2.79 8.14 -9.90
CA GLN A 100 3.88 8.15 -10.88
C GLN A 100 3.97 6.86 -11.71
N GLU A 101 3.17 6.76 -12.76
CA GLU A 101 3.47 5.92 -13.94
C GLU A 101 4.56 6.63 -14.77
N VAL A 102 5.82 6.62 -14.31
CA VAL A 102 6.93 7.08 -15.15
C VAL A 102 7.27 5.97 -16.12
N PHE A 103 6.72 6.07 -17.32
CA PHE A 103 7.27 5.37 -18.47
C PHE A 103 8.72 5.83 -18.66
N PRO A 104 9.70 4.93 -18.84
CA PRO A 104 11.10 5.31 -18.98
C PRO A 104 11.27 6.34 -20.12
N PRO A 105 12.16 7.34 -19.99
CA PRO A 105 12.62 8.05 -21.17
C PRO A 105 13.25 6.99 -22.09
N ASP A 106 12.74 6.90 -23.31
CA ASP A 106 13.32 6.10 -24.39
C ASP A 106 14.82 6.44 -24.46
N ASP A 107 15.67 5.56 -23.92
CA ASP A 107 17.10 5.56 -24.18
C ASP A 107 17.33 5.01 -25.58
N GLY A 108 16.83 5.77 -26.56
CA GLY A 108 17.25 5.68 -27.94
C GLY A 108 18.74 6.04 -27.99
N GLU A 109 19.57 5.01 -27.83
CA GLU A 109 20.89 4.93 -28.46
C GLU A 109 20.82 5.56 -29.86
N PHE A 110 21.58 6.63 -30.12
CA PHE A 110 22.30 6.87 -31.39
C PHE A 110 23.42 7.90 -31.17
#